data_AF-A0A4Q1KPJ9-F1
#
_entry.id   AF-A0A4Q1KPJ9-F1
#
_cell.length_a   1.000
_cell.length_b   1.000
_cell.length_c   1.000
_cell.angle_alpha   90.00
_cell.angle_beta   90.00
_cell.angle_gamma   90.00
#
_symmetry.space_group_name_H-M   'P 1'
#
loop_
_entity.id
_entity.type
_entity.pdbx_description
1 polymer ?
#
loop_
_entity_poly.entity_id
_entity_poly.type
_entity_poly.pdbx_seq_one_letter_code
_entity_poly.pdbx_strand_id
1 'polypeptide(L)'
;MPLGLRVHHGERDAAIRLLMGRSTGSFSRTSRSCVFDRASRQDAQNLVEALRERLFRIARKPVSQRQVEDILGITSRERIRWGKDGRLPLSGTSRIRKGTTGISLWTYPGDAIEQIAANPAVIRRWRDEDEATTAIGLAAIIV
;
A
#
# COMPACT_ATOMS: atom_id res chain seq x y z
N MET A 1 6.96 -9.16 -12.49
CA MET A 1 7.72 -8.97 -11.25
C MET A 1 6.77 -8.38 -10.23
N PRO A 2 6.81 -8.80 -8.95
CA PRO A 2 6.05 -8.07 -7.94
C PRO A 2 6.47 -6.61 -7.96
N LEU A 3 5.65 -5.68 -7.46
CA LEU A 3 5.91 -4.23 -7.54
C LEU A 3 7.25 -3.78 -6.90
N GLY A 4 8.08 -4.71 -6.44
CA GLY A 4 9.36 -4.44 -5.85
C GLY A 4 9.19 -3.58 -4.62
N LEU A 5 8.05 -3.73 -3.92
CA LEU A 5 7.72 -2.96 -2.73
C LEU A 5 8.80 -3.23 -1.68
N ARG A 6 9.76 -2.32 -1.62
CA ARG A 6 10.86 -2.36 -0.67
C ARG A 6 10.38 -1.76 0.64
N VAL A 7 10.46 -2.54 1.71
CA VAL A 7 10.31 -2.02 3.06
C VAL A 7 11.40 -0.98 3.29
N HIS A 8 11.00 0.26 3.60
CA HIS A 8 11.95 1.32 3.89
C HIS A 8 12.81 0.93 5.11
N HIS A 9 14.13 0.91 4.95
CA HIS A 9 15.07 0.44 5.98
C HIS A 9 14.89 1.18 7.31
N GLY A 10 14.58 2.48 7.28
CA GLY A 10 14.31 3.26 8.48
C GLY A 10 13.05 2.81 9.24
N GLU A 11 11.97 2.44 8.52
CA GLU A 11 10.74 1.98 9.18
C GLU A 11 10.89 0.57 9.74
N ARG A 12 11.60 -0.29 9.01
CA ARG A 12 11.99 -1.63 9.50
C ARG A 12 12.80 -1.51 10.78
N ASP A 13 13.89 -0.74 10.75
CA ASP A 13 14.81 -0.63 11.88
C ASP A 13 14.14 0.05 13.09
N ALA A 14 13.23 1.00 12.86
CA ALA A 14 12.42 1.61 13.92
C ALA A 14 11.44 0.60 14.55
N ALA A 15 10.76 -0.21 13.74
CA ALA A 15 9.85 -1.25 14.24
C ALA A 15 10.60 -2.32 15.05
N ILE A 16 11.75 -2.77 14.57
CA ILE A 16 12.62 -3.72 15.27
C ILE A 16 13.06 -3.15 16.62
N ARG A 17 13.61 -1.91 16.63
CA ARG A 17 14.04 -1.25 17.87
C ARG A 17 12.91 -1.09 18.88
N LEU A 18 11.72 -0.67 18.42
CA LEU A 18 10.56 -0.48 19.29
C LEU A 18 10.13 -1.78 19.97
N LEU A 19 10.03 -2.88 19.21
CA LEU A 19 9.54 -4.15 19.72
C LEU A 19 10.58 -4.84 20.60
N MET A 20 11.86 -4.80 20.20
CA MET A 20 12.95 -5.32 21.03
C MET A 20 13.06 -4.55 22.36
N GLY A 21 12.92 -3.21 22.35
CA GLY A 21 12.94 -2.40 23.57
C GLY A 21 11.73 -2.59 24.50
N ARG A 22 10.66 -3.24 24.02
CA ARG A 22 9.48 -3.61 24.84
C ARG A 22 9.53 -5.06 25.34
N SER A 23 10.48 -5.86 24.86
CA SER A 23 10.60 -7.26 25.25
C SER A 23 11.26 -7.42 26.61
N THR A 24 10.98 -8.54 27.28
CA THR A 24 11.61 -8.94 28.57
C THR A 24 13.05 -9.44 28.40
N GLY A 25 13.51 -9.63 27.16
CA GLY A 25 14.85 -10.09 26.85
C GLY A 25 15.92 -8.99 26.98
N SER A 26 17.16 -9.41 27.20
CA SER A 26 18.32 -8.52 27.23
C SER A 26 18.73 -8.18 25.79
N PHE A 27 18.55 -6.91 25.40
CA PHE A 27 18.85 -6.45 24.05
C PHE A 27 20.32 -6.05 23.88
N SER A 28 21.02 -6.76 23.00
CA SER A 28 22.35 -6.38 22.51
C SER A 28 22.23 -5.43 21.32
N ARG A 29 22.56 -4.15 21.55
CA ARG A 29 22.53 -3.11 20.52
C ARG A 29 23.52 -3.37 19.38
N THR A 30 24.67 -3.95 19.69
CA THR A 30 25.79 -4.15 18.75
C THR A 30 25.48 -5.23 17.73
N SER A 31 24.85 -6.33 18.15
CA SER A 31 24.48 -7.47 17.28
C SER A 31 23.02 -7.43 16.82
N ARG A 32 22.23 -6.43 17.25
CA ARG A 32 20.77 -6.37 17.06
C ARG A 32 20.07 -7.67 17.49
N SER A 33 20.61 -8.34 18.52
CA SER A 33 20.07 -9.59 19.04
C SER A 33 19.37 -9.34 20.37
N CYS A 34 18.31 -10.10 20.64
CA CYS A 34 17.65 -10.12 21.94
C CYS A 34 17.87 -11.51 22.55
N VAL A 35 18.38 -11.54 23.78
CA VAL A 35 18.67 -12.78 24.50
C VAL A 35 17.58 -12.99 25.54
N PHE A 36 17.01 -14.20 25.55
CA PHE A 36 15.97 -14.60 26.49
C PHE A 36 16.50 -15.72 27.37
N ASP A 37 16.13 -15.69 28.65
CA ASP A 37 16.31 -16.85 29.52
C ASP A 37 15.36 -17.99 29.09
N ARG A 38 15.69 -19.24 29.46
CA ARG A 38 14.87 -20.41 29.16
C ARG A 38 13.43 -20.28 29.71
N ALA A 39 13.25 -19.64 30.87
CA ALA A 39 11.93 -19.40 31.45
C ALA A 39 11.07 -18.42 30.63
N SER A 40 11.71 -17.53 29.86
CA SER A 40 11.04 -16.49 29.04
C SER A 40 10.86 -16.89 27.57
N ARG A 41 10.86 -18.20 27.27
CA ARG A 41 10.70 -18.69 25.89
C ARG A 41 9.41 -18.19 25.21
N GLN A 42 8.32 -18.09 25.96
CA GLN A 42 7.05 -17.59 25.42
C GLN A 42 7.14 -16.12 25.01
N ASP A 43 7.86 -15.29 25.77
CA ASP A 43 8.07 -13.88 25.43
C ASP A 43 8.89 -13.73 24.15
N ALA A 44 9.90 -14.59 23.95
CA ALA A 44 10.68 -14.64 22.72
C ALA A 44 9.78 -14.96 21.52
N GLN A 45 8.87 -15.92 21.65
CA GLN A 45 7.94 -16.29 20.59
C GLN A 45 6.94 -15.16 20.30
N ASN A 46 6.40 -14.53 21.34
CA ASN A 46 5.52 -13.37 21.20
C ASN A 46 6.21 -12.20 20.48
N LEU A 47 7.48 -11.94 20.79
CA LEU A 47 8.28 -10.91 20.10
C LEU A 47 8.43 -11.23 18.61
N VAL A 48 8.73 -12.48 18.25
CA VAL A 48 8.89 -12.90 16.85
C VAL A 48 7.59 -12.70 16.07
N GLU A 49 6.45 -13.11 16.63
CA GLU A 49 5.15 -12.92 15.97
C GLU A 49 4.79 -11.45 15.83
N ALA A 50 5.02 -10.63 16.87
CA ALA A 50 4.80 -9.20 16.82
C ALA A 50 5.68 -8.52 15.75
N LEU A 51 6.95 -8.94 15.62
CA LEU A 51 7.86 -8.48 14.58
C LEU A 51 7.34 -8.86 13.19
N ARG A 52 6.96 -10.12 12.99
CA ARG A 52 6.40 -10.62 11.72
C ARG A 52 5.17 -9.81 11.33
N GLU A 53 4.19 -9.67 12.22
CA GLU A 53 2.97 -8.91 11.96
C GLU A 53 3.26 -7.44 11.64
N ARG A 54 4.17 -6.81 12.39
CA ARG A 54 4.54 -5.41 12.16
C ARG A 54 5.22 -5.21 10.81
N LEU A 55 6.16 -6.08 10.44
CA LEU A 55 6.83 -6.02 9.14
C LEU A 55 5.84 -6.28 7.99
N PHE A 56 4.92 -7.23 8.16
CA PHE A 56 3.88 -7.51 7.18
C PHE A 56 2.97 -6.30 6.94
N ARG A 57 2.57 -5.58 8.00
CA ARG A 57 1.81 -4.32 7.87
C ARG A 57 2.59 -3.23 7.15
N ILE A 58 3.91 -3.14 7.35
CA ILE A 58 4.73 -2.17 6.63
C ILE A 58 4.80 -2.53 5.14
N ALA A 59 4.94 -3.82 4.82
CA ALA A 59 4.96 -4.30 3.44
C ALA A 59 3.60 -4.09 2.72
N ARG A 60 2.48 -4.21 3.45
CA ARG A 60 1.11 -4.04 2.91
C ARG A 60 0.56 -2.62 3.01
N LYS A 61 1.43 -1.63 3.16
CA LYS A 61 0.97 -0.24 3.20
C LYS A 61 0.21 0.10 1.90
N PRO A 62 -0.92 0.81 2.00
CA PRO A 62 -1.64 1.26 0.83
C PRO A 62 -0.75 2.16 -0.05
N VAL A 63 -0.93 2.01 -1.36
CA VAL A 63 -0.23 2.79 -2.38
C VAL A 63 -0.92 4.15 -2.53
N SER A 64 -0.12 5.21 -2.65
CA SER A 64 -0.65 6.56 -2.82
C SER A 64 -1.18 6.81 -4.23
N GLN A 65 -2.04 7.80 -4.34
CA GLN A 65 -2.58 8.32 -5.60
C GLN A 65 -1.55 8.53 -6.71
N ARG A 66 -0.38 9.12 -6.40
CA ARG A 66 0.68 9.40 -7.37
C ARG A 66 1.44 8.13 -7.78
N GLN A 67 1.72 7.26 -6.81
CA GLN A 67 2.36 5.98 -7.10
C GLN A 67 1.50 5.11 -8.02
N VAL A 68 0.16 5.13 -7.87
CA VAL A 68 -0.73 4.39 -8.78
C VAL A 68 -0.66 4.93 -10.22
N GLU A 69 -0.64 6.26 -10.39
CA GLU A 69 -0.48 6.89 -11.71
C GLU A 69 0.84 6.47 -12.36
N ASP A 70 1.94 6.55 -11.59
CA ASP A 70 3.28 6.20 -12.06
C ASP A 70 3.40 4.70 -12.40
N ILE A 71 2.85 3.82 -11.55
CA ILE A 71 2.93 2.36 -11.71
C ILE A 71 2.09 1.90 -12.92
N LEU A 72 0.87 2.42 -13.07
CA LEU A 72 -0.05 1.96 -14.12
C LEU A 72 0.11 2.73 -15.44
N GLY A 73 0.83 3.86 -15.44
CA GLY A 73 0.94 4.73 -16.62
C GLY A 73 -0.39 5.39 -16.98
N ILE A 74 -1.14 5.83 -15.96
CA ILE A 74 -2.49 6.40 -16.10
C ILE A 74 -2.53 7.84 -15.61
N THR A 75 -3.45 8.62 -16.14
CA THR A 75 -3.65 10.02 -15.75
C THR A 75 -4.50 10.14 -14.48
N SER A 76 -4.43 11.29 -13.82
CA SER A 76 -5.30 11.58 -12.66
C SER A 76 -6.79 11.52 -13.02
N ARG A 77 -7.16 11.88 -14.25
CA ARG A 77 -8.56 11.83 -14.72
C ARG A 77 -9.05 10.39 -14.85
N GLU A 78 -8.26 9.53 -15.48
CA GLU A 78 -8.55 8.09 -15.58
C GLU A 78 -8.64 7.46 -14.20
N ARG A 79 -7.67 7.73 -13.31
CA ARG A 79 -7.70 7.23 -11.93
C ARG A 79 -8.96 7.65 -11.19
N ILE A 80 -9.38 8.92 -11.31
CA ILE A 80 -10.60 9.41 -10.65
C ILE A 80 -11.85 8.74 -11.25
N ARG A 81 -11.93 8.62 -12.57
CA ARG A 81 -13.04 7.96 -13.26
C ARG A 81 -13.16 6.50 -12.83
N TRP A 82 -12.09 5.73 -13.00
CA TRP A 82 -12.04 4.30 -12.68
C TRP A 82 -12.14 4.02 -11.18
N GLY A 83 -11.73 4.97 -10.33
CA GLY A 83 -11.98 4.90 -8.90
C GLY A 83 -13.45 5.10 -8.54
N LYS A 84 -14.18 5.95 -9.27
CA LYS A 84 -15.62 6.20 -9.03
C LYS A 84 -16.51 5.10 -9.56
N ASP A 85 -16.19 4.53 -10.72
CA ASP A 85 -16.97 3.46 -11.33
C ASP A 85 -16.65 2.06 -10.76
N GLY A 86 -15.62 1.96 -9.91
CA GLY A 86 -15.25 0.74 -9.19
C GLY A 86 -14.27 -0.16 -9.94
N ARG A 87 -13.83 0.19 -11.16
CA ARG A 87 -12.81 -0.55 -11.91
C ARG A 87 -11.47 -0.56 -11.18
N LEU A 88 -11.08 0.57 -10.60
CA LEU A 88 -9.85 0.71 -9.82
C LEU A 88 -10.15 0.56 -8.31
N PRO A 89 -9.63 -0.48 -7.64
CA PRO A 89 -10.02 -0.80 -6.27
C PRO A 89 -9.48 0.22 -5.26
N LEU A 90 -10.35 0.66 -4.36
CA LEU A 90 -10.03 1.62 -3.29
C LEU A 90 -9.86 0.87 -1.95
N SER A 91 -8.80 1.18 -1.21
CA SER A 91 -8.60 0.69 0.17
C SER A 91 -9.14 1.64 1.24
N GLY A 92 -9.49 2.88 0.86
CA GLY A 92 -10.02 3.89 1.77
C GLY A 92 -9.41 5.26 1.52
N THR A 93 -9.30 6.06 2.58
CA THR A 93 -8.69 7.39 2.55
C THR A 93 -7.57 7.51 3.57
N SER A 94 -6.45 8.13 3.17
CA SER A 94 -5.40 8.58 4.08
C SER A 94 -5.51 10.09 4.23
N ARG A 95 -5.46 10.56 5.49
CA ARG A 95 -5.55 11.98 5.81
C ARG A 95 -4.16 12.54 6.03
N ILE A 96 -3.76 13.46 5.17
CA ILE A 96 -2.51 14.20 5.32
C ILE A 96 -2.84 15.56 5.94
N ARG A 97 -2.10 15.96 6.98
CA ARG A 97 -2.24 17.26 7.63
C ARG A 97 -0.96 18.06 7.51
N LYS A 98 -1.09 19.37 7.23
CA LYS A 98 -0.02 20.36 7.30
C LYS A 98 -0.56 21.54 8.11
N GLY A 99 -0.17 21.62 9.39
CA GLY A 99 -0.75 22.56 10.35
C GLY A 99 -2.24 22.30 10.57
N THR A 100 -3.08 23.33 10.42
CA THR A 100 -4.54 23.26 10.52
C THR A 100 -5.20 22.70 9.26
N THR A 101 -4.51 22.70 8.11
CA THR A 101 -5.06 22.20 6.85
C THR A 101 -4.89 20.68 6.76
N GLY A 102 -5.99 19.97 6.51
CA GLY A 102 -5.98 18.53 6.30
C GLY A 102 -6.73 18.14 5.03
N ILE A 103 -6.15 17.25 4.25
CA ILE A 103 -6.75 16.72 3.01
C ILE A 103 -6.85 15.20 3.14
N SER A 104 -7.99 14.64 2.73
CA SER A 104 -8.19 13.20 2.62
C SER A 104 -7.93 12.77 1.19
N LEU A 105 -6.97 11.86 1.00
CA LEU A 105 -6.61 11.30 -0.30
C LEU A 105 -7.01 9.83 -0.37
N TRP A 106 -7.47 9.37 -1.52
CA TRP A 106 -7.71 7.94 -1.72
C TRP A 106 -6.42 7.13 -1.63
N THR A 107 -6.54 5.93 -1.10
CA THR A 107 -5.46 4.93 -1.06
C THR A 107 -5.88 3.66 -1.77
N TYR A 108 -4.89 2.93 -2.27
CA TYR A 108 -5.11 1.77 -3.13
C TYR A 108 -4.39 0.54 -2.56
N PRO A 109 -4.95 -0.67 -2.71
CA PRO A 109 -4.32 -1.88 -2.20
C PRO A 109 -3.15 -2.26 -3.10
N GLY A 110 -1.95 -2.41 -2.54
CA GLY A 110 -0.74 -2.74 -3.30
C GLY A 110 -0.90 -4.00 -4.14
N ASP A 111 -1.45 -5.07 -3.56
CA ASP A 111 -1.66 -6.36 -4.21
C ASP A 111 -2.55 -6.25 -5.46
N ALA A 112 -3.60 -5.42 -5.41
CA ALA A 112 -4.52 -5.24 -6.54
C ALA A 112 -3.90 -4.36 -7.63
N ILE A 113 -3.18 -3.30 -7.26
CA ILE A 113 -2.44 -2.47 -8.21
C ILE A 113 -1.36 -3.30 -8.92
N GLU A 114 -0.69 -4.20 -8.20
CA GLU A 114 0.27 -5.15 -8.78
C GLU A 114 -0.39 -6.05 -9.83
N GLN A 115 -1.57 -6.60 -9.51
CA GLN A 115 -2.30 -7.46 -10.44
C GLN A 115 -2.71 -6.72 -11.72
N ILE A 116 -3.10 -5.45 -11.61
CA ILE A 116 -3.42 -4.60 -12.78
C ILE A 116 -2.15 -4.28 -13.57
N ALA A 117 -1.06 -3.91 -12.88
CA ALA A 117 0.22 -3.59 -13.51
C ALA A 117 0.81 -4.79 -14.27
N ALA A 118 0.61 -6.01 -13.75
CA ALA A 118 1.02 -7.25 -14.40
C ALA A 118 0.21 -7.54 -15.69
N ASN A 119 -0.96 -6.91 -15.87
CA ASN A 119 -1.86 -7.14 -16.99
C ASN A 119 -2.22 -5.82 -17.70
N PRO A 120 -1.31 -5.21 -18.48
CA PRO A 120 -1.56 -3.92 -19.15
C PRO A 120 -2.78 -3.90 -20.08
N ALA A 121 -3.23 -5.08 -20.56
CA ALA A 121 -4.45 -5.23 -21.34
C ALA A 121 -5.72 -4.75 -20.60
N VAL A 122 -5.74 -4.80 -19.26
CA VAL A 122 -6.85 -4.31 -18.44
C VAL A 122 -7.04 -2.80 -18.65
N ILE A 123 -5.96 -2.03 -18.60
CA ILE A 123 -5.98 -0.57 -18.80
C ILE A 123 -6.43 -0.22 -20.22
N ARG A 124 -5.93 -0.96 -21.23
CA ARG A 124 -6.35 -0.76 -22.62
C ARG A 124 -7.85 -0.98 -22.78
N ARG A 125 -8.38 -2.10 -22.27
CA ARG A 125 -9.81 -2.40 -22.32
C ARG A 125 -10.66 -1.32 -21.67
N TRP A 126 -10.24 -0.79 -20.51
CA TRP A 126 -10.97 0.30 -19.85
C TRP A 126 -10.99 1.59 -20.67
N ARG A 127 -9.91 1.91 -21.40
CA ARG A 127 -9.89 3.04 -22.33
C ARG A 127 -10.82 2.81 -23.52
N ASP A 128 -10.81 1.61 -24.10
CA ASP A 128 -11.70 1.25 -25.20
C ASP A 128 -13.18 1.34 -24.78
N GLU A 129 -13.52 0.87 -23.56
CA GLU A 129 -14.84 1.02 -22.95
C GLU A 129 -15.23 2.50 -22.76
N ASP A 130 -14.28 3.34 -22.32
CA ASP A 130 -14.50 4.78 -22.13
C ASP A 130 -14.75 5.50 -23.48
N GLU A 131 -14.02 5.14 -24.53
CA GLU A 131 -14.21 5.66 -25.89
C GLU A 131 -15.56 5.25 -26.47
N ALA A 132 -15.93 3.96 -26.34
CA ALA A 132 -17.23 3.46 -26.79
C ALA A 132 -18.40 4.15 -26.07
N THR A 133 -18.29 4.37 -24.76
CA THR A 133 -19.32 5.08 -23.97
C THR A 133 -19.44 6.54 -24.41
N THR A 134 -18.31 7.18 -24.70
CA THR A 134 -18.28 8.58 -25.18
C THR A 134 -18.93 8.70 -26.56
N ALA A 135 -18.65 7.75 -27.46
CA ALA A 135 -19.25 7.71 -28.80
C ALA A 135 -20.78 7.54 -28.76
N ILE A 136 -21.29 6.70 -27.86
CA ILE A 136 -22.74 6.51 -27.65
C ILE A 136 -23.39 7.79 -27.10
N GLY A 137 -22.73 8.46 -26.14
CA GLY A 137 -23.22 9.73 -25.59
C GLY A 137 -23.29 10.87 -26.60
N LEU A 138 -22.32 10.95 -27.53
CA LEU A 138 -22.35 11.92 -28.64
C LEU A 138 -23.43 11.58 -29.68
N ALA A 139 -23.60 10.30 -30.00
CA ALA A 139 -24.64 9.86 -30.94
C ALA A 139 -26.06 10.15 -30.42
N ALA A 140 -26.30 10.07 -29.10
CA ALA A 140 -27.59 10.36 -28.48
C ALA A 140 -27.94 11.87 -28.42
N ILE A 141 -26.97 12.77 -28.63
CA ILE A 141 -27.19 14.23 -28.63
C ILE A 141 -27.54 14.76 -30.03
N ILE A 142 -27.29 13.97 -31.10
CA ILE A 142 -27.46 14.38 -32.50
C ILE A 142 -28.80 13.85 -33.10
N VAL A 143 -29.69 13.27 -32.28
CA VAL A 143 -31.03 12.81 -32.72
C VAL A 143 -32.12 13.71 -32.15
#